data_AF-A0A235IUP9-F1
#
_entry.id   AF-A0A235IUP9-F1
#
_cell.length_a   1.000
_cell.length_b   1.000
_cell.length_c   1.000
_cell.angle_alpha   90.00
_cell.angle_beta   90.00
_cell.angle_gamma   90.00
#
_symmetry.space_group_name_H-M   'P 1'
#
loop_
_entity.id
_entity.type
_entity.pdbx_description
1 polymer ?
#
loop_
_entity_poly.entity_id
_entity_poly.type
_entity_poly.pdbx_seq_one_letter_code
_entity_poly.pdbx_strand_id
1 'polypeptide(L)'
;MKLYFKHEAESDLGMGIAYLEFDGDLASRQVEIYGDKWFLSNRLYHPETGGIALCDQPLSETGLGTEHEISQSEFELVWSEALKKSMLNN
;
A
#
# COMPACT_ATOMS: atom_id res chain seq x y z
N MET A 1 -2.37 4.02 17.01
CA MET A 1 -0.93 4.13 16.67
C MET A 1 -0.77 3.47 15.33
N LYS A 2 0.01 4.08 14.44
CA LYS A 2 0.14 3.59 13.06
C LYS A 2 1.35 2.68 12.93
N LEU A 3 1.20 1.63 12.14
CA LEU A 3 2.26 0.68 11.79
C LEU A 3 2.39 0.60 10.28
N TYR A 4 3.60 0.32 9.81
CA TYR A 4 3.97 0.41 8.40
C TYR A 4 4.69 -0.86 7.99
N PHE A 5 4.29 -1.45 6.87
CA PHE A 5 4.83 -2.72 6.43
C PHE A 5 5.16 -2.70 4.94
N LYS A 6 6.12 -3.54 4.57
CA LYS A 6 6.51 -3.83 3.19
C LYS A 6 6.60 -5.33 3.03
N HIS A 7 5.93 -5.88 2.02
CA HIS A 7 6.03 -7.30 1.70
C HIS A 7 5.92 -7.55 0.19
N GLU A 8 6.36 -8.74 -0.23
CA GLU A 8 6.16 -9.21 -1.59
C GLU A 8 4.67 -9.46 -1.83
N ALA A 9 4.17 -9.03 -2.98
CA ALA A 9 2.80 -9.22 -3.40
C ALA A 9 2.75 -9.85 -4.80
N GLU A 10 1.76 -10.68 -5.05
CA GLU A 10 1.53 -11.32 -6.35
C GLU A 10 0.16 -10.86 -6.89
N SER A 11 0.12 -10.52 -8.17
CA SER A 11 -1.12 -10.20 -8.89
C SER A 11 -1.07 -10.74 -10.32
N ASP A 12 -2.14 -10.54 -11.09
CA ASP A 12 -2.15 -10.83 -12.54
C ASP A 12 -1.08 -10.03 -13.32
N LEU A 13 -0.49 -9.00 -12.71
CA LEU A 13 0.64 -8.23 -13.26
C LEU A 13 2.00 -8.86 -12.92
N GLY A 14 2.02 -9.97 -12.18
CA GLY A 14 3.20 -10.67 -11.70
C GLY A 14 3.58 -10.31 -10.27
N MET A 15 4.84 -10.58 -9.92
CA MET A 15 5.41 -10.27 -8.61
C MET A 15 5.67 -8.76 -8.46
N GLY A 16 5.39 -8.25 -7.27
CA GLY A 16 5.54 -6.85 -6.91
C GLY A 16 5.80 -6.66 -5.43
N ILE A 17 5.70 -5.42 -4.99
CA ILE A 17 5.85 -5.03 -3.59
C ILE A 17 4.63 -4.25 -3.14
N ALA A 18 4.05 -4.65 -2.02
CA ALA A 18 3.00 -3.92 -1.33
C ALA A 18 3.58 -3.18 -0.12
N TYR A 19 3.16 -1.93 0.04
CA TYR A 19 3.42 -1.08 1.19
C TYR A 19 2.09 -0.78 1.86
N LEU A 20 2.00 -1.04 3.16
CA LEU A 20 0.75 -0.93 3.92
C LEU A 20 0.94 -0.01 5.12
N GLU A 21 0.00 0.90 5.32
CA GLU A 21 -0.19 1.61 6.58
C GLU A 21 -1.43 1.04 7.27
N PHE A 22 -1.29 0.61 8.51
CA PHE A 22 -2.39 0.26 9.38
C PHE A 22 -2.60 1.32 10.46
N ASP A 23 -3.86 1.65 10.74
CA ASP A 23 -4.27 2.43 11.89
C ASP A 23 -5.11 1.53 12.81
N GLY A 24 -4.45 1.02 13.85
CA GLY A 24 -4.96 -0.12 14.62
C GLY A 24 -4.84 -1.40 13.79
N ASP A 25 -5.94 -2.14 13.68
CA ASP A 25 -5.98 -3.42 12.96
C ASP A 25 -6.42 -3.27 11.49
N LEU A 26 -6.77 -2.05 11.05
CA LEU A 26 -7.34 -1.81 9.73
C LEU A 26 -6.41 -0.98 8.84
N ALA A 27 -6.24 -1.41 7.59
CA ALA A 27 -5.50 -0.65 6.59
C ALA A 27 -6.08 0.77 6.44
N SER A 28 -5.20 1.76 6.34
CA SER A 28 -5.56 3.17 6.12
C SER A 28 -5.00 3.72 4.82
N ARG A 29 -3.83 3.23 4.38
CA ARG A 29 -3.21 3.54 3.10
C ARG A 29 -2.47 2.33 2.55
N GLN A 30 -2.40 2.24 1.23
CA GLN A 30 -1.72 1.16 0.52
C GLN A 30 -1.07 1.66 -0.76
N VAL A 31 0.12 1.15 -1.06
CA VAL A 31 0.77 1.30 -2.36
C VAL A 31 1.16 -0.09 -2.85
N GLU A 32 0.84 -0.41 -4.10
CA GLU A 32 1.34 -1.61 -4.76
C GLU A 32 2.15 -1.23 -5.99
N ILE A 33 3.29 -1.89 -6.15
CA ILE A 33 4.24 -1.66 -7.23
C ILE A 33 4.48 -2.98 -7.98
N TYR A 34 4.04 -3.04 -9.23
CA TYR A 34 4.28 -4.17 -10.13
C TYR A 34 5.06 -3.70 -11.35
N GLY A 35 6.39 -3.87 -11.30
CA GLY A 35 7.30 -3.27 -12.29
C GLY A 35 7.17 -1.74 -12.34
N ASP A 36 6.82 -1.20 -13.50
CA ASP A 36 6.62 0.25 -13.70
C ASP A 36 5.21 0.73 -13.33
N LYS A 37 4.30 -0.17 -12.96
CA LYS A 37 2.91 0.17 -12.60
C LYS A 37 2.79 0.40 -11.10
N TRP A 38 2.25 1.55 -10.74
CA TRP A 38 2.08 1.99 -9.35
C TRP A 38 0.60 2.23 -9.09
N PHE A 39 0.11 1.63 -8.01
CA PHE A 39 -1.25 1.79 -7.55
C PHE A 39 -1.22 2.32 -6.12
N LEU A 40 -2.16 3.18 -5.78
CA LEU A 40 -2.31 3.67 -4.41
C LEU A 40 -3.78 3.72 -4.02
N SER A 41 -4.02 3.59 -2.72
CA SER A 41 -5.35 3.68 -2.15
C SER A 41 -5.30 4.18 -0.71
N ASN A 42 -6.39 4.79 -0.25
CA ASN A 42 -6.60 5.19 1.12
C ASN A 42 -8.09 5.14 1.46
N ARG A 43 -8.45 5.34 2.74
CA ARG A 43 -9.85 5.26 3.20
C ARG A 43 -10.83 6.22 2.50
N LEU A 44 -10.34 7.25 1.82
CA LEU A 44 -11.15 8.24 1.11
C LEU A 44 -11.21 7.99 -0.41
N TYR A 45 -10.39 7.09 -0.95
CA TYR A 45 -10.33 6.81 -2.39
C TYR A 45 -11.25 5.64 -2.78
N HIS A 46 -12.10 5.89 -3.77
CA HIS A 46 -13.06 4.92 -4.31
C HIS A 46 -12.58 4.30 -5.64
N PRO A 47 -12.94 3.04 -5.95
CA PRO A 47 -12.52 2.31 -7.16
C PRO A 47 -12.78 3.03 -8.49
N GLU A 48 -13.77 3.93 -8.49
CA GLU A 48 -14.17 4.78 -9.62
C GLU A 48 -13.08 5.78 -10.06
N THR A 49 -11.99 5.91 -9.28
CA THR A 49 -10.81 6.73 -9.61
C THR A 49 -9.61 5.92 -10.13
N GLY A 50 -9.78 4.61 -10.38
CA GLY A 50 -8.71 3.75 -10.88
C GLY A 50 -7.68 3.29 -9.83
N GLY A 51 -8.01 3.44 -8.55
CA GLY A 51 -7.21 2.92 -7.43
C GLY A 51 -7.46 1.44 -7.12
N ILE A 52 -6.56 0.83 -6.36
CA ILE A 52 -6.72 -0.51 -5.79
C ILE A 52 -7.60 -0.47 -4.52
N ALA A 53 -8.16 -1.61 -4.12
CA ALA A 53 -8.76 -1.73 -2.80
C ALA A 53 -7.67 -1.70 -1.71
N LEU A 54 -8.01 -1.22 -0.52
CA LEU A 54 -7.18 -1.46 0.66
C LEU A 54 -7.23 -2.94 1.03
N CYS A 55 -6.17 -3.43 1.67
CA CYS A 55 -6.12 -4.72 2.34
C CYS A 55 -7.35 -4.84 3.26
N ASP A 56 -8.14 -5.87 3.00
CA ASP A 56 -9.39 -6.17 3.69
C ASP A 56 -9.16 -7.04 4.94
N GLN A 57 -8.00 -7.69 5.03
CA GLN A 57 -7.59 -8.47 6.19
C GLN A 57 -7.12 -7.56 7.34
N PRO A 58 -7.52 -7.86 8.59
CA PRO A 58 -6.95 -7.19 9.75
C PRO A 58 -5.45 -7.47 9.88
N LEU A 59 -4.67 -6.51 10.38
CA LEU A 59 -3.22 -6.68 10.58
C LEU A 59 -2.89 -7.96 11.35
N SER A 60 -3.68 -8.28 12.38
CA SER A 60 -3.57 -9.48 13.20
C SER A 60 -3.70 -10.81 12.42
N GLU A 61 -4.28 -10.79 11.22
CA GLU A 61 -4.49 -11.96 10.36
C GLU A 61 -3.58 -11.99 9.12
N THR A 62 -2.92 -10.88 8.79
CA THR A 62 -2.05 -10.77 7.60
C THR A 62 -0.77 -11.60 7.67
N GLY A 63 -0.33 -11.98 8.89
CA GLY A 63 0.97 -12.61 9.10
C GLY A 63 2.17 -11.65 8.98
N LEU A 64 1.94 -10.34 8.86
CA LEU A 64 3.00 -9.34 8.80
C LEU A 64 3.66 -9.15 10.17
N GLY A 65 4.82 -9.78 10.34
CA GLY A 65 5.68 -9.62 11.52
C GLY A 65 6.66 -8.45 11.44
N THR A 66 7.50 -8.33 12.48
CA THR A 66 8.56 -7.31 12.62
C THR A 66 9.57 -7.30 11.48
N GLU A 67 9.76 -8.43 10.80
CA GLU A 67 10.63 -8.57 9.63
C GLU A 67 10.10 -7.86 8.38
N HIS A 68 8.80 -7.54 8.35
CA HIS A 68 8.15 -6.77 7.30
C HIS A 68 7.98 -5.29 7.67
N GLU A 69 8.22 -4.94 8.93
CA GLU A 69 7.98 -3.59 9.43
C GLU A 69 9.01 -2.61 8.85
N ILE A 70 8.50 -1.46 8.38
CA ILE A 70 9.32 -0.36 7.88
C ILE A 70 9.06 0.89 8.70
N SER A 71 9.93 1.88 8.56
CA SER A 71 9.70 3.18 9.20
C SER A 71 8.56 3.94 8.53
N GLN A 72 7.88 4.81 9.29
CA GLN A 72 6.92 5.77 8.73
C GLN A 72 7.55 6.58 7.59
N SER A 73 8.79 7.05 7.79
CA SER A 73 9.48 7.86 6.79
C SER A 73 9.68 7.13 5.47
N GLU A 74 9.99 5.83 5.50
CA GLU A 74 10.09 5.00 4.31
C GLU A 74 8.76 4.88 3.58
N PHE A 75 7.67 4.63 4.32
CA PHE A 75 6.33 4.57 3.73
C PHE A 75 5.93 5.91 3.08
N GLU A 76 6.15 7.04 3.76
CA GLU A 76 5.76 8.36 3.24
C GLU A 76 6.52 8.74 1.97
N LEU A 77 7.78 8.31 1.82
CA LEU A 77 8.54 8.50 0.59
C LEU A 77 7.87 7.78 -0.59
N VAL A 78 7.51 6.50 -0.40
CA VAL A 78 6.84 5.70 -1.43
C VAL A 78 5.44 6.25 -1.73
N TRP A 79 4.69 6.64 -0.71
CA TRP A 79 3.37 7.26 -0.83
C TRP A 79 3.42 8.56 -1.65
N SER A 80 4.38 9.44 -1.36
CA SER A 80 4.57 10.70 -2.10
C SER A 80 4.90 10.45 -3.58
N GLU A 81 5.77 9.48 -3.88
CA GLU A 81 6.10 9.11 -5.26
C GLU A 81 4.89 8.50 -6.00
N ALA A 82 4.11 7.65 -5.33
CA ALA A 82 2.89 7.08 -5.89
C ALA A 82 1.88 8.19 -6.24
N LEU A 83 1.67 9.17 -5.35
CA LEU A 83 0.80 10.31 -5.61
C LEU A 83 1.22 11.12 -6.84
N LYS A 84 2.53 11.40 -6.99
CA LYS A 84 3.05 12.09 -8.18
C LYS A 84 2.72 11.31 -9.45
N LYS A 85 2.94 9.99 -9.46
CA LYS A 85 2.66 9.12 -10.61
C LYS A 85 1.17 9.05 -10.93
N SER A 86 0.32 8.99 -9.91
CA SER A 86 -1.14 9.00 -10.10
C SER A 86 -1.62 10.32 -10.72
N MET A 87 -1.08 11.46 -10.31
CA MET A 87 -1.44 12.76 -10.89
C MET A 87 -0.91 12.99 -12.30
N LEU A 88 0.20 12.35 -12.69
CA LEU A 88 0.76 12.45 -14.06
C LEU A 88 -0.02 11.64 -15.11
N ASN A 89 -0.88 10.73 -14.66
CA ASN A 89 -1.69 9.86 -15.53
C ASN A 89 -3.14 10.37 -15.71
N ASN A 90 -3.48 11.52 -15.13
CA ASN A 90 -4.76 12.25 -15.31
C ASN A 90 -4.59 13.44 -16.26
#